data_AF-A0A9E3MEX5-F1
#
_entry.id   AF-A0A9E3MEX5-F1
#
_cell.length_a   1.000
_cell.length_b   1.000
_cell.length_c   1.000
_cell.angle_alpha   90.00
_cell.angle_beta   90.00
_cell.angle_gamma   90.00
#
_symmetry.space_group_name_H-M   'P 1'
#
loop_
_entity.id
_entity.type
_entity.pdbx_description
1 polymer ?
#
loop_
_entity_poly.entity_id
_entity_poly.type
_entity_poly.pdbx_seq_one_letter_code
_entity_poly.pdbx_strand_id
1 'polypeptide(L)'
;MNQATFNFAPRGKRADIAAARNAGRPVRGQASRLRGDEAVDPGDVLGFDYARFGMVPPAPCLWPGHPIREGWERGRRLMTRRTRPATLAVTRWLALRLAAWQRGEAFDDHQITPQVLRSLEVATHCPITRRALGTDACVVPVDIQRGWTAGNLMLASPAIADRWTSIDWALAKDALARAEAVPEEAVDGLPLRHWRRIVALKSLATPLPHDEAARIPLLVLPPNRVRLVNPIQELQA
;
A
#
# COMPACT_ATOMS: atom_id res chain seq x y z
N MET A 1 5.79 -35.21 -4.26
CA MET A 1 5.60 -34.93 -2.83
C MET A 1 6.96 -34.64 -2.22
N ASN A 2 7.24 -33.40 -1.87
CA ASN A 2 8.32 -33.01 -0.95
C ASN A 2 7.95 -31.62 -0.41
N GLN A 3 7.61 -31.58 0.89
CA GLN A 3 7.26 -30.38 1.62
C GLN A 3 8.56 -29.65 2.02
N ALA A 4 8.67 -28.37 1.68
CA ALA A 4 9.70 -27.49 2.21
C ALA A 4 9.16 -26.81 3.48
N THR A 5 9.69 -27.25 4.62
CA THR A 5 9.43 -26.72 5.95
C THR A 5 10.09 -25.35 6.10
N PHE A 6 9.30 -24.28 6.28
CA PHE A 6 9.82 -22.96 6.65
C PHE A 6 9.88 -22.83 8.17
N ASN A 7 11.09 -22.85 8.72
CA ASN A 7 11.37 -22.52 10.12
C ASN A 7 11.54 -21.01 10.28
N PHE A 8 10.69 -20.37 11.09
CA PHE A 8 10.94 -19.04 11.63
C PHE A 8 11.34 -19.17 13.10
N ALA A 9 12.58 -18.76 13.41
CA ALA A 9 13.02 -18.51 14.79
C ALA A 9 13.24 -17.00 14.97
N PRO A 10 12.79 -16.38 16.07
CA PRO A 10 13.00 -14.96 16.34
C PRO A 10 14.38 -14.76 17.00
N ARG A 11 15.19 -13.82 16.48
CA ARG A 11 16.37 -13.31 17.21
C ARG A 11 16.02 -12.04 17.95
N GLY A 12 16.32 -12.01 19.24
CA GLY A 12 15.92 -10.99 20.19
C GLY A 12 16.89 -9.81 20.37
N LYS A 13 16.29 -8.73 20.89
CA LYS A 13 16.73 -7.70 21.88
C LYS A 13 18.05 -6.92 21.70
N ARG A 14 17.85 -5.60 21.50
CA ARG A 14 18.39 -4.39 22.19
C ARG A 14 19.87 -4.35 22.63
N ALA A 15 20.61 -3.35 22.13
CA ALA A 15 21.12 -2.20 22.91
C ALA A 15 21.75 -1.12 22.00
N ASP A 16 21.75 0.13 22.50
CA ASP A 16 22.66 1.24 22.17
C ASP A 16 22.41 2.13 20.94
N ILE A 17 21.60 3.19 21.13
CA ILE A 17 21.83 4.48 20.47
C ILE A 17 21.70 5.59 21.52
N ALA A 18 22.83 5.98 22.09
CA ALA A 18 23.05 7.30 22.66
C ALA A 18 24.00 8.06 21.73
N ALA A 19 23.78 9.38 21.62
CA ALA A 19 24.57 10.38 20.88
C ALA A 19 24.20 10.63 19.41
N ALA A 20 23.16 11.44 19.20
CA ALA A 20 23.21 12.54 18.23
C ALA A 20 22.32 13.68 18.72
N ARG A 21 22.96 14.77 19.16
CA ARG A 21 22.33 16.01 19.62
C ARG A 21 22.06 16.93 18.41
N ASN A 22 20.85 17.51 18.41
CA ASN A 22 20.45 18.81 17.85
C ASN A 22 20.47 19.05 16.33
N ALA A 23 19.27 19.03 15.71
CA ALA A 23 18.62 20.23 15.15
C ALA A 23 17.24 19.88 14.57
N GLY A 24 16.19 20.63 14.92
CA GLY A 24 14.84 20.51 14.36
C GLY A 24 13.80 19.95 15.33
N ARG A 25 13.16 20.84 16.10
CA ARG A 25 12.16 20.53 17.13
C ARG A 25 10.78 20.31 16.49
N PRO A 26 10.16 19.10 16.52
CA PRO A 26 8.74 19.00 16.27
C PRO A 26 7.98 19.35 17.56
N VAL A 27 6.87 20.07 17.41
CA VAL A 27 5.97 20.46 18.49
C VAL A 27 5.45 19.19 19.17
N ARG A 28 5.97 18.94 20.37
CA ARG A 28 5.55 17.86 21.27
C ARG A 28 4.14 18.20 21.74
N GLY A 29 3.13 17.66 21.06
CA GLY A 29 1.74 17.71 21.51
C GLY A 29 1.67 17.23 22.96
N GLN A 30 1.23 18.12 23.83
CA GLN A 30 1.18 17.93 25.27
C GLN A 30 0.30 16.72 25.60
N ALA A 31 0.90 15.73 26.24
CA ALA A 31 0.20 14.68 26.95
C ALA A 31 -0.55 15.30 28.14
N SER A 32 -1.83 15.61 27.92
CA SER A 32 -2.76 15.91 29.02
C SER A 32 -3.26 14.58 29.59
N ARG A 33 -2.75 14.22 30.76
CA ARG A 33 -3.28 13.14 31.59
C ARG A 33 -4.56 13.62 32.27
N LEU A 34 -5.71 13.15 31.81
CA LEU A 34 -6.95 13.15 32.59
C LEU A 34 -7.76 11.88 32.24
N ARG A 35 -7.95 11.02 33.25
CA ARG A 35 -8.95 9.93 33.39
C ARG A 35 -9.22 9.00 32.20
N GLY A 36 -8.79 7.74 32.34
CA GLY A 36 -9.65 6.57 32.09
C GLY A 36 -10.22 6.31 30.68
N ASP A 37 -9.61 6.81 29.61
CA ASP A 37 -9.87 6.33 28.25
C ASP A 37 -8.78 5.29 27.93
N GLU A 38 -9.10 4.00 28.09
CA GLU A 38 -8.32 2.97 27.41
C GLU A 38 -8.42 3.28 25.91
N ALA A 39 -7.35 3.81 25.33
CA ALA A 39 -7.27 4.06 23.91
C ALA A 39 -7.59 2.74 23.20
N VAL A 40 -8.74 2.68 22.54
CA VAL A 40 -9.21 1.47 21.85
C VAL A 40 -8.13 1.05 20.85
N ASP A 41 -7.65 -0.18 20.96
CA ASP A 41 -6.62 -0.70 20.06
C ASP A 41 -7.12 -0.61 18.60
N PRO A 42 -6.38 0.01 17.67
CA PRO A 42 -6.77 0.07 16.26
C PRO A 42 -7.06 -1.31 15.65
N GLY A 43 -6.40 -2.37 16.13
CA GLY A 43 -6.66 -3.75 15.74
C GLY A 43 -8.03 -4.23 16.18
N ASP A 44 -8.50 -3.82 17.36
CA ASP A 44 -9.84 -4.10 17.86
C ASP A 44 -10.91 -3.48 16.96
N VAL A 45 -10.75 -2.20 16.60
CA VAL A 45 -11.62 -1.48 15.65
C VAL A 45 -11.64 -2.18 14.28
N LEU A 46 -10.47 -2.57 13.77
CA LEU A 46 -10.35 -3.29 12.51
C LEU A 46 -11.10 -4.63 12.55
N GLY A 47 -10.93 -5.40 13.62
CA GLY A 47 -11.66 -6.65 13.85
C GLY A 47 -13.17 -6.45 13.86
N PHE A 48 -13.64 -5.39 14.52
CA PHE A 48 -15.05 -5.03 14.54
C PHE A 48 -15.58 -4.76 13.11
N ASP A 49 -14.82 -4.06 12.27
CA ASP A 49 -15.21 -3.81 10.89
C ASP A 49 -15.27 -5.10 10.05
N TYR A 50 -14.37 -6.06 10.24
CA TYR A 50 -14.52 -7.39 9.62
C TYR A 50 -15.90 -8.00 9.95
N ALA A 51 -16.32 -7.96 11.22
CA ALA A 51 -17.62 -8.47 11.62
C ALA A 51 -18.79 -7.66 11.03
N ARG A 52 -18.66 -6.33 10.96
CA ARG A 52 -19.65 -5.42 10.36
C ARG A 52 -19.95 -5.76 8.90
N PHE A 53 -18.95 -6.22 8.15
CA PHE A 53 -19.09 -6.66 6.75
C PHE A 53 -19.30 -8.17 6.60
N GLY A 54 -19.53 -8.90 7.69
CA GLY A 54 -19.73 -10.34 7.67
C GLY A 54 -18.50 -11.14 7.18
N MET A 55 -17.32 -10.55 7.27
CA MET A 55 -16.06 -11.15 6.85
C MET A 55 -15.33 -11.79 8.04
N VAL A 56 -14.56 -12.82 7.76
CA VAL A 56 -13.67 -13.46 8.73
C VAL A 56 -12.26 -12.86 8.56
N PRO A 57 -11.61 -12.37 9.62
CA PRO A 57 -10.22 -11.95 9.56
C PRO A 57 -9.30 -13.10 9.09
N PRO A 58 -8.13 -12.81 8.50
CA PRO A 58 -7.18 -13.85 8.12
C PRO A 58 -6.78 -14.73 9.31
N ALA A 59 -6.55 -16.02 9.06
CA ALA A 59 -6.27 -17.01 10.10
C ALA A 59 -5.17 -16.61 11.11
N PRO A 60 -4.05 -15.96 10.71
CA PRO A 60 -3.04 -15.49 11.66
C PRO A 60 -3.55 -14.45 12.68
N CYS A 61 -4.68 -13.81 12.42
CA CYS A 61 -5.29 -12.83 13.32
C CYS A 61 -6.30 -13.45 14.29
N LEU A 62 -6.52 -14.77 14.24
CA LEU A 62 -7.53 -15.50 15.02
C LEU A 62 -6.95 -16.25 16.22
N TRP A 63 -5.69 -16.03 16.58
CA TRP A 63 -5.12 -16.58 17.82
C TRP A 63 -5.75 -15.91 19.06
N PRO A 64 -5.91 -16.63 20.18
CA PRO A 64 -6.39 -16.04 21.43
C PRO A 64 -5.55 -14.83 21.87
N GLY A 65 -6.18 -13.75 22.32
CA GLY A 65 -5.52 -12.52 22.75
C GLY A 65 -5.05 -11.61 21.61
N HIS A 66 -5.36 -11.94 20.35
CA HIS A 66 -5.07 -11.03 19.23
C HIS A 66 -6.16 -9.94 19.15
N PRO A 67 -5.82 -8.64 19.08
CA PRO A 67 -6.81 -7.54 19.16
C PRO A 67 -7.86 -7.60 18.04
N ILE A 68 -7.45 -7.96 16.81
CA ILE A 68 -8.38 -8.19 15.69
C ILE A 68 -9.41 -9.29 15.99
N ARG A 69 -9.02 -10.37 16.68
CA ARG A 69 -9.95 -11.43 17.06
C ARG A 69 -10.98 -10.90 18.06
N GLU A 70 -10.54 -10.18 19.09
CA GLU A 70 -11.39 -9.61 20.12
C GLU A 70 -12.40 -8.61 19.52
N GLY A 71 -11.88 -7.72 18.67
CA GLY A 71 -12.61 -6.87 17.72
C GLY A 71 -13.76 -7.60 17.03
N TRP A 72 -13.40 -8.65 16.30
CA TRP A 72 -14.29 -9.43 15.46
C TRP A 72 -15.33 -10.22 16.25
N GLU A 73 -14.95 -10.86 17.35
CA GLU A 73 -15.88 -11.60 18.20
C GLU A 73 -16.91 -10.65 18.85
N ARG A 74 -16.49 -9.48 19.34
CA ARG A 74 -17.41 -8.46 19.87
C ARG A 74 -18.36 -7.97 18.77
N GLY A 75 -17.83 -7.64 17.60
CA GLY A 75 -18.64 -7.23 16.46
C GLY A 75 -19.67 -8.29 16.06
N ARG A 76 -19.28 -9.57 15.99
CA ARG A 76 -20.20 -10.67 15.64
C ARG A 76 -21.38 -10.81 16.60
N ARG A 77 -21.14 -10.65 17.90
CA ARG A 77 -22.21 -10.69 18.92
C ARG A 77 -23.23 -9.58 18.71
N LEU A 78 -22.79 -8.40 18.28
CA LEU A 78 -23.65 -7.24 18.03
C LEU A 78 -24.35 -7.28 16.67
N MET A 79 -23.65 -7.73 15.63
CA MET A 79 -24.19 -7.73 14.26
C MET A 79 -25.22 -8.82 14.04
N THR A 80 -25.17 -9.95 14.76
CA THR A 80 -26.06 -11.11 14.60
C THR A 80 -26.23 -11.52 13.12
N ARG A 81 -27.28 -11.06 12.44
CA ARG A 81 -27.56 -11.27 11.00
C ARG A 81 -27.58 -9.97 10.16
N ARG A 82 -27.35 -8.80 10.75
CA ARG A 82 -27.39 -7.48 10.10
C ARG A 82 -26.00 -7.02 9.67
N THR A 83 -25.38 -7.75 8.76
CA THR A 83 -24.08 -7.38 8.17
C THR A 83 -24.26 -6.55 6.91
N ARG A 84 -23.26 -5.73 6.60
CA ARG A 84 -23.15 -5.01 5.32
C ARG A 84 -22.53 -5.93 4.25
N PRO A 85 -22.81 -5.70 2.96
CA PRO A 85 -22.26 -6.52 1.89
C PRO A 85 -20.73 -6.36 1.77
N ALA A 86 -20.03 -7.49 1.69
CA ALA A 86 -18.59 -7.56 1.43
C ALA A 86 -18.28 -7.42 -0.08
N THR A 87 -18.46 -6.23 -0.63
CA THR A 87 -18.06 -5.94 -2.02
C THR A 87 -16.54 -6.03 -2.19
N LEU A 88 -16.03 -6.23 -3.41
CA LEU A 88 -14.58 -6.28 -3.69
C LEU A 88 -13.80 -5.07 -3.11
N ALA A 89 -14.36 -3.87 -3.24
CA ALA A 89 -13.79 -2.65 -2.67
C ALA A 89 -13.69 -2.69 -1.13
N VAL A 90 -14.63 -3.34 -0.44
CA VAL A 90 -14.59 -3.53 1.03
C VAL A 90 -13.53 -4.55 1.40
N THR A 91 -13.46 -5.67 0.68
CA THR A 91 -12.41 -6.69 0.87
C THR A 91 -11.02 -6.07 0.74
N ARG A 92 -10.79 -5.27 -0.30
CA ARG A 92 -9.53 -4.55 -0.50
C ARG A 92 -9.25 -3.53 0.59
N TRP A 93 -10.28 -2.79 1.02
CA TRP A 93 -10.14 -1.80 2.09
C TRP A 93 -9.71 -2.44 3.41
N LEU A 94 -10.35 -3.55 3.81
CA LEU A 94 -9.97 -4.30 5.01
C LEU A 94 -8.57 -4.92 4.91
N ALA A 95 -8.20 -5.42 3.72
CA ALA A 95 -6.86 -5.95 3.48
C ALA A 95 -5.78 -4.87 3.58
N LEU A 96 -6.04 -3.66 3.05
CA LEU A 96 -5.12 -2.52 3.16
C LEU A 96 -4.95 -2.05 4.61
N ARG A 97 -6.05 -1.91 5.36
CA ARG A 97 -6.01 -1.56 6.78
C ARG A 97 -5.22 -2.57 7.59
N LEU A 98 -5.44 -3.85 7.32
CA LEU A 98 -4.69 -4.92 7.97
C LEU A 98 -3.20 -4.83 7.66
N ALA A 99 -2.84 -4.64 6.39
CA ALA A 99 -1.44 -4.54 5.98
C ALA A 99 -0.75 -3.30 6.60
N ALA A 100 -1.41 -2.15 6.63
CA ALA A 100 -0.90 -0.94 7.28
C ALA A 100 -0.72 -1.16 8.80
N TRP A 101 -1.73 -1.72 9.47
CA TRP A 101 -1.66 -2.05 10.89
C TRP A 101 -0.52 -3.02 11.23
N GLN A 102 -0.36 -4.09 10.44
CA GLN A 102 0.73 -5.07 10.61
C GLN A 102 2.13 -4.45 10.47
N ARG A 103 2.26 -3.37 9.70
CA ARG A 103 3.53 -2.64 9.51
C ARG A 103 3.69 -1.46 10.48
N GLY A 104 2.69 -1.18 11.32
CA GLY A 104 2.69 0.02 12.16
C GLY A 104 2.59 1.32 11.37
N GLU A 105 2.08 1.27 10.13
CA GLU A 105 1.88 2.43 9.27
C GLU A 105 0.56 3.13 9.63
N ALA A 106 0.55 4.47 9.57
CA ALA A 106 -0.68 5.23 9.73
C ALA A 106 -1.63 4.97 8.55
N PHE A 107 -2.91 4.77 8.86
CA PHE A 107 -3.97 4.60 7.86
C PHE A 107 -5.08 5.61 8.11
N ASP A 108 -5.32 6.50 7.14
CA ASP A 108 -6.37 7.51 7.23
C ASP A 108 -7.67 6.97 6.63
N ASP A 109 -8.58 6.53 7.51
CA ASP A 109 -9.90 6.02 7.14
C ASP A 109 -10.82 7.09 6.52
N HIS A 110 -10.49 8.38 6.63
CA HIS A 110 -11.22 9.45 5.93
C HIS A 110 -10.79 9.59 4.48
N GLN A 111 -9.50 9.39 4.19
CA GLN A 111 -8.99 9.45 2.83
C GLN A 111 -9.18 8.14 2.08
N ILE A 112 -8.99 7.00 2.74
CA ILE A 112 -9.08 5.69 2.10
C ILE A 112 -10.35 5.01 2.56
N THR A 113 -11.36 5.14 1.71
CA THR A 113 -12.68 4.54 1.90
C THR A 113 -12.95 3.47 0.85
N PRO A 114 -13.91 2.56 1.08
CA PRO A 114 -14.39 1.65 0.05
C PRO A 114 -14.87 2.36 -1.23
N GLN A 115 -15.37 3.60 -1.13
CA GLN A 115 -15.75 4.41 -2.30
C GLN A 115 -14.53 4.74 -3.18
N VAL A 116 -13.41 5.13 -2.56
CA VAL A 116 -12.16 5.41 -3.28
C VAL A 116 -11.67 4.14 -3.96
N LEU A 117 -11.65 3.00 -3.28
CA LEU A 117 -11.20 1.74 -3.88
C LEU A 117 -12.12 1.26 -5.02
N ARG A 118 -13.43 1.45 -4.89
CA ARG A 118 -14.38 1.18 -5.99
C ARG A 118 -14.09 2.04 -7.21
N SER A 119 -13.64 3.28 -7.04
CA SER A 119 -13.27 4.11 -8.18
C SER A 119 -12.00 3.64 -8.91
N LEU A 120 -11.11 2.91 -8.22
CA LEU A 120 -9.94 2.29 -8.84
C LEU A 120 -10.32 1.04 -9.66
N GLU A 121 -11.43 0.37 -9.33
CA GLU A 121 -11.94 -0.82 -10.02
C GLU A 121 -12.36 -0.57 -11.47
N VAL A 122 -12.43 0.69 -11.91
CA VAL A 122 -12.59 1.05 -13.33
C VAL A 122 -11.40 0.58 -14.16
N ALA A 123 -10.22 0.40 -13.55
CA ALA A 123 -9.05 -0.12 -14.25
C ALA A 123 -9.23 -1.60 -14.61
N THR A 124 -9.32 -1.89 -15.92
CA THR A 124 -9.46 -3.25 -16.45
C THR A 124 -8.13 -3.96 -16.70
N HIS A 125 -7.03 -3.19 -16.83
CA HIS A 125 -5.71 -3.71 -17.17
C HIS A 125 -4.63 -3.10 -16.27
N CYS A 126 -3.60 -3.90 -15.99
CA CYS A 126 -2.45 -3.42 -15.23
C CYS A 126 -1.70 -2.35 -16.03
N PRO A 127 -1.37 -1.19 -15.43
CA PRO A 127 -0.68 -0.11 -16.14
C PRO A 127 0.70 -0.54 -16.69
N ILE A 128 1.35 -1.51 -16.04
CA ILE A 128 2.72 -1.94 -16.37
C ILE A 128 2.72 -3.16 -17.28
N THR A 129 2.08 -4.26 -16.87
CA THR A 129 2.09 -5.51 -17.65
C THR A 129 1.07 -5.51 -18.79
N ARG A 130 0.07 -4.61 -18.74
CA ARG A 130 -1.05 -4.53 -19.70
C ARG A 130 -1.89 -5.81 -19.76
N ARG A 131 -1.76 -6.70 -18.77
CA ARG A 131 -2.65 -7.86 -18.59
C ARG A 131 -3.93 -7.42 -17.88
N ALA A 132 -5.03 -8.13 -18.16
CA ALA A 132 -6.30 -7.90 -17.49
C ALA A 132 -6.13 -8.05 -15.96
N LEU A 133 -6.78 -7.17 -15.20
CA LEU A 133 -6.79 -7.21 -13.73
C LEU A 133 -7.96 -8.08 -13.26
N GLY A 134 -7.65 -9.07 -12.43
CA GLY A 134 -8.65 -9.90 -11.77
C GLY A 134 -9.03 -9.37 -10.38
N THR A 135 -9.76 -10.20 -9.66
CA THR A 135 -10.07 -9.97 -8.23
C THR A 135 -8.83 -10.02 -7.35
N ASP A 136 -7.76 -10.67 -7.82
CA ASP A 136 -6.45 -10.78 -7.19
C ASP A 136 -5.59 -9.50 -7.34
N ALA A 137 -6.02 -8.53 -8.14
CA ALA A 137 -5.28 -7.29 -8.31
C ALA A 137 -5.11 -6.55 -6.97
N CYS A 138 -3.88 -6.13 -6.72
CA CYS A 138 -3.46 -5.50 -5.48
C CYS A 138 -3.56 -3.98 -5.59
N VAL A 139 -4.00 -3.33 -4.52
CA VAL A 139 -3.91 -1.87 -4.39
C VAL A 139 -2.53 -1.53 -3.82
N VAL A 140 -1.79 -0.68 -4.51
CA VAL A 140 -0.46 -0.24 -4.09
C VAL A 140 -0.35 1.29 -4.15
N PRO A 141 0.46 1.91 -3.26
CA PRO A 141 0.78 3.32 -3.41
C PRO A 141 1.71 3.52 -4.62
N VAL A 142 1.49 4.53 -5.44
CA VAL A 142 2.37 4.86 -6.58
C VAL A 142 3.76 5.23 -6.04
N ASP A 143 3.80 6.17 -5.09
CA ASP A 143 4.99 6.51 -4.31
C ASP A 143 4.81 6.13 -2.83
N ILE A 144 5.65 5.23 -2.32
CA ILE A 144 5.58 4.77 -0.93
C ILE A 144 5.87 5.89 0.08
N GLN A 145 6.70 6.88 -0.29
CA GLN A 145 7.07 7.99 0.60
C GLN A 145 5.90 8.94 0.88
N ARG A 146 4.92 8.99 -0.02
CA ARG A 146 3.67 9.75 0.15
C ARG A 146 2.62 8.98 0.96
N GLY A 147 2.92 7.74 1.34
CA GLY A 147 2.05 6.88 2.14
C GLY A 147 0.70 6.57 1.48
N TRP A 148 -0.20 6.05 2.31
CA TRP A 148 -1.54 5.65 1.93
C TRP A 148 -2.47 6.87 1.85
N THR A 149 -2.61 7.47 0.66
CA THR A 149 -3.53 8.60 0.41
C THR A 149 -4.36 8.35 -0.84
N ALA A 150 -5.60 8.87 -0.89
CA ALA A 150 -6.54 8.60 -2.00
C ALA A 150 -5.97 8.96 -3.39
N GLY A 151 -5.13 9.99 -3.45
CA GLY A 151 -4.49 10.48 -4.67
C GLY A 151 -3.19 9.78 -5.03
N ASN A 152 -2.84 8.69 -4.35
CA ASN A 152 -1.56 8.01 -4.54
C ASN A 152 -1.75 6.50 -4.72
N LEU A 153 -2.96 6.01 -5.03
CA LEU A 153 -3.23 4.57 -5.14
C LEU A 153 -3.45 4.16 -6.58
N MET A 154 -3.06 2.93 -6.89
CA MET A 154 -3.38 2.27 -8.15
C MET A 154 -3.64 0.78 -7.95
N LEU A 155 -4.31 0.16 -8.92
CA LEU A 155 -4.36 -1.31 -9.04
C LEU A 155 -3.20 -1.83 -9.88
N ALA A 156 -2.57 -2.89 -9.40
CA ALA A 156 -1.50 -3.60 -10.10
C ALA A 156 -1.75 -5.12 -10.07
N SER A 157 -1.17 -5.83 -11.04
CA SER A 157 -1.14 -7.29 -10.98
C SER A 157 -0.26 -7.77 -9.82
N PRO A 158 -0.55 -8.91 -9.18
CA PRO A 158 0.27 -9.45 -8.07
C PRO A 158 1.77 -9.49 -8.37
N ALA A 159 2.14 -9.98 -9.56
CA ALA A 159 3.53 -10.07 -10.01
C ALA A 159 4.31 -8.74 -10.00
N ILE A 160 3.59 -7.61 -10.11
CA ILE A 160 4.19 -6.27 -10.00
C ILE A 160 4.11 -5.77 -8.57
N ALA A 161 2.98 -5.98 -7.89
CA ALA A 161 2.73 -5.46 -6.55
C ALA A 161 3.80 -5.89 -5.54
N ASP A 162 4.24 -7.16 -5.58
CA ASP A 162 5.26 -7.70 -4.68
C ASP A 162 6.61 -6.99 -4.79
N ARG A 163 6.93 -6.44 -5.97
CA ARG A 163 8.18 -5.74 -6.25
C ARG A 163 8.03 -4.22 -6.15
N TRP A 164 6.82 -3.73 -6.34
CA TRP A 164 6.53 -2.31 -6.49
C TRP A 164 6.90 -1.48 -5.26
N THR A 165 6.75 -2.06 -4.07
CA THR A 165 7.02 -1.39 -2.80
C THR A 165 8.50 -1.19 -2.51
N SER A 166 9.38 -2.00 -3.12
CA SER A 166 10.84 -1.89 -2.95
C SER A 166 11.51 -1.06 -4.04
N ILE A 167 10.76 -0.59 -5.04
CA ILE A 167 11.28 0.17 -6.17
C ILE A 167 10.85 1.63 -6.00
N ASP A 168 11.80 2.52 -5.75
CA ASP A 168 11.58 3.96 -5.89
C ASP A 168 11.89 4.40 -7.34
N TRP A 169 11.76 5.70 -7.60
CA TRP A 169 11.97 6.22 -8.95
C TRP A 169 13.44 6.13 -9.39
N ALA A 170 14.40 6.37 -8.50
CA ALA A 170 15.82 6.31 -8.81
C ALA A 170 16.26 4.88 -9.16
N LEU A 171 15.87 3.90 -8.35
CA LEU A 171 16.10 2.49 -8.61
C LEU A 171 15.45 2.04 -9.93
N ALA A 172 14.25 2.53 -10.22
CA ALA A 172 13.59 2.24 -11.50
C ALA A 172 14.38 2.82 -12.69
N LYS A 173 14.94 4.02 -12.56
CA LYS A 173 15.73 4.68 -13.59
C LYS A 173 17.05 3.93 -13.84
N ASP A 174 17.72 3.50 -12.78
CA ASP A 174 18.94 2.70 -12.89
C ASP A 174 18.67 1.34 -13.54
N ALA A 175 17.56 0.68 -13.16
CA ALA A 175 17.15 -0.58 -13.78
C ALA A 175 16.77 -0.40 -15.25
N LEU A 176 16.14 0.71 -15.61
CA LEU A 176 15.86 1.06 -17.00
C LEU A 176 17.16 1.23 -17.80
N ALA A 177 18.15 1.96 -17.28
CA ALA A 177 19.43 2.15 -17.95
C ALA A 177 20.14 0.79 -18.20
N ARG A 178 20.13 -0.12 -17.21
CA ARG A 178 20.63 -1.49 -17.40
C ARG A 178 19.87 -2.26 -18.46
N ALA A 179 18.54 -2.16 -18.48
CA ALA A 179 17.70 -2.84 -19.47
C ALA A 179 17.87 -2.26 -20.89
N GLU A 180 18.24 -1.00 -21.03
CA GLU A 180 18.53 -0.38 -22.33
C GLU A 180 19.90 -0.80 -22.87
N ALA A 181 20.86 -1.11 -22.00
CA ALA A 181 22.15 -1.67 -22.40
C ALA A 181 22.02 -3.09 -22.97
N VAL A 182 21.04 -3.88 -22.49
CA VAL A 182 20.80 -5.26 -22.95
C VAL A 182 19.30 -5.52 -23.18
N PRO A 183 18.70 -5.01 -24.28
CA PRO A 183 17.23 -4.98 -24.45
C PRO A 183 16.53 -6.34 -24.51
N GLU A 184 17.23 -7.39 -24.93
CA GLU A 184 16.68 -8.75 -25.05
C GLU A 184 16.61 -9.47 -23.70
N GLU A 185 17.36 -9.01 -22.70
CA GLU A 185 17.42 -9.62 -21.39
C GLU A 185 16.44 -8.99 -20.40
N ALA A 186 15.92 -9.82 -19.49
CA ALA A 186 15.07 -9.35 -18.41
C ALA A 186 15.93 -8.90 -17.22
N VAL A 187 15.98 -7.60 -16.96
CA VAL A 187 16.62 -7.05 -15.75
C VAL A 187 15.68 -7.23 -14.57
N ASP A 188 16.17 -7.89 -13.52
CA ASP A 188 15.41 -8.30 -12.33
C ASP A 188 14.11 -9.05 -12.69
N GLY A 189 14.13 -9.82 -13.79
CA GLY A 189 12.99 -10.58 -14.28
C GLY A 189 11.88 -9.74 -14.93
N LEU A 190 12.15 -8.48 -15.29
CA LEU A 190 11.26 -7.63 -16.05
C LEU A 190 11.89 -7.20 -17.40
N PRO A 191 11.15 -7.30 -18.52
CA PRO A 191 11.63 -6.82 -19.81
C PRO A 191 11.68 -5.28 -19.85
N LEU A 192 12.50 -4.73 -20.75
CA LEU A 192 12.68 -3.29 -20.97
C LEU A 192 11.36 -2.50 -21.00
N ARG A 193 10.35 -2.98 -21.73
CA ARG A 193 9.03 -2.33 -21.83
C ARG A 193 8.32 -2.13 -20.48
N HIS A 194 8.54 -3.01 -19.51
CA HIS A 194 7.96 -2.88 -18.17
C HIS A 194 8.73 -1.83 -17.38
N TRP A 195 10.07 -1.83 -17.44
CA TRP A 195 10.89 -0.80 -16.80
C TRP A 195 10.56 0.61 -17.29
N ARG A 196 10.40 0.79 -18.60
CA ARG A 196 9.96 2.06 -19.18
C ARG A 196 8.63 2.57 -18.59
N ARG A 197 7.66 1.67 -18.41
CA ARG A 197 6.36 1.99 -17.80
C ARG A 197 6.46 2.27 -16.30
N ILE A 198 7.33 1.53 -15.59
CA ILE A 198 7.58 1.74 -14.16
C ILE A 198 8.18 3.13 -13.94
N VAL A 199 9.21 3.52 -14.70
CA VAL A 199 9.82 4.86 -14.62
C VAL A 199 8.80 5.96 -14.92
N ALA A 200 8.04 5.81 -16.01
CA ALA A 200 6.99 6.76 -16.35
C ALA A 200 5.97 6.90 -15.20
N LEU A 201 5.48 5.78 -14.66
CA LEU A 201 4.44 5.78 -13.63
C LEU A 201 4.92 6.29 -12.27
N LYS A 202 6.13 5.90 -11.84
CA LYS A 202 6.75 6.42 -10.62
C LYS A 202 6.98 7.93 -10.72
N SER A 203 7.40 8.43 -11.89
CA SER A 203 7.65 9.87 -12.07
C SER A 203 6.41 10.72 -11.82
N LEU A 204 5.20 10.22 -12.11
CA LEU A 204 3.95 10.96 -11.88
C LEU A 204 3.75 11.35 -10.40
N ALA A 205 4.29 10.57 -9.47
CA ALA A 205 4.13 10.80 -8.03
C ALA A 205 5.42 11.22 -7.32
N THR A 206 6.57 11.23 -8.02
CA THR A 206 7.87 11.64 -7.49
C THR A 206 8.18 13.08 -7.93
N PRO A 207 8.51 14.00 -6.99
CA PRO A 207 8.95 15.34 -7.35
C PRO A 207 10.26 15.29 -8.14
N LEU A 208 10.27 15.86 -9.34
CA LEU A 208 11.45 15.90 -10.21
C LEU A 208 11.74 17.33 -10.69
N PRO A 209 13.00 17.65 -11.03
CA PRO A 209 13.32 18.83 -11.80
C PRO A 209 12.46 18.91 -13.08
N HIS A 210 12.02 20.12 -13.43
CA HIS A 210 11.07 20.33 -14.54
C HIS A 210 11.59 19.78 -15.87
N ASP A 211 12.86 20.02 -16.18
CA ASP A 211 13.53 19.56 -17.39
C ASP A 211 13.66 18.04 -17.46
N GLU A 212 13.86 17.39 -16.31
CA GLU A 212 13.88 15.94 -16.20
C GLU A 212 12.49 15.35 -16.40
N ALA A 213 11.47 15.87 -15.71
CA ALA A 213 10.09 15.43 -15.87
C ALA A 213 9.58 15.58 -17.31
N ALA A 214 9.95 16.67 -17.99
CA ALA A 214 9.55 16.95 -19.37
C ALA A 214 10.12 15.95 -20.40
N ARG A 215 11.24 15.29 -20.08
CA ARG A 215 11.89 14.32 -20.98
C ARG A 215 11.35 12.89 -20.82
N ILE A 216 10.55 12.63 -19.80
CA ILE A 216 10.00 11.29 -19.54
C ILE A 216 8.83 11.04 -20.49
N PRO A 217 8.90 10.02 -21.37
CA PRO A 217 7.79 9.73 -22.27
C PRO A 217 6.56 9.22 -21.51
N LEU A 218 5.37 9.74 -21.85
CA LEU A 218 4.10 9.32 -21.23
C LEU A 218 3.64 7.95 -21.77
N LEU A 219 4.33 6.88 -21.36
CA LEU A 219 4.04 5.50 -21.79
C LEU A 219 2.88 4.84 -21.03
N VAL A 220 2.40 5.51 -19.98
CA VAL A 220 1.32 5.09 -19.11
C VAL A 220 0.50 6.33 -18.79
N LEU A 221 -0.81 6.28 -19.02
CA LEU A 221 -1.71 7.33 -18.55
C LEU A 221 -1.79 7.29 -17.02
N PRO A 222 -1.92 8.44 -16.34
CA PRO A 222 -2.09 8.48 -14.91
C PRO A 222 -3.26 7.58 -14.47
N PRO A 223 -3.05 6.64 -13.53
CA PRO A 223 -4.15 5.85 -13.00
C PRO A 223 -5.23 6.75 -12.39
N ASN A 224 -6.48 6.28 -12.41
CA ASN A 224 -7.61 7.07 -11.97
C ASN A 224 -7.38 7.69 -10.58
N ARG A 225 -7.60 9.01 -10.47
CA ARG A 225 -7.44 9.82 -9.25
C ARG A 225 -6.02 9.98 -8.71
N VAL A 226 -4.99 9.45 -9.38
CA VAL A 226 -3.60 9.73 -9.00
C VAL A 226 -3.35 11.23 -9.17
N ARG A 227 -2.90 11.88 -8.10
CA ARG A 227 -2.47 13.28 -8.10
C ARG A 227 -1.03 13.35 -8.58
N LEU A 228 -0.90 13.91 -9.77
CA LEU A 228 0.37 14.25 -10.37
C LEU A 228 1.07 15.32 -9.51
N VAL A 229 2.39 15.17 -9.35
CA VAL A 229 3.19 16.14 -8.59
C VAL A 229 3.99 17.08 -9.49
N ASN A 230 4.20 16.68 -10.74
CA ASN A 230 4.94 17.46 -11.72
C ASN A 230 3.95 18.14 -12.69
N PRO A 231 3.81 19.48 -12.66
CA PRO A 231 2.83 20.20 -13.49
C PRO A 231 2.97 19.95 -14.99
N ILE A 232 4.19 19.74 -15.48
CA ILE A 232 4.43 19.44 -16.89
C ILE A 232 3.78 18.13 -17.34
N GLN A 233 3.67 17.15 -16.43
CA GLN A 233 3.05 15.86 -16.70
C GLN A 233 1.52 15.95 -16.62
N GLU A 234 0.96 16.92 -15.89
CA GLU A 234 -0.47 17.25 -15.95
C GLU A 234 -0.87 17.81 -17.32
N LEU A 235 -0.01 18.62 -17.95
CA LEU A 235 -0.27 19.15 -19.28
C LEU A 235 -0.23 18.09 -20.39
N GLN A 236 0.40 16.94 -20.13
CA GLN A 236 0.55 15.85 -21.09
C GLN A 236 -0.59 14.81 -21.03
N ALA A 237 -1.35 14.78 -19.93
CA ALA A 237 -2.29 13.71 -19.59
C ALA A 237 -3.75 14.06 -19.93
#